data_AF-A0A1I2VV60-F1
#
_entry.id   AF-A0A1I2VV60-F1
#
_cell.length_a   1.000
_cell.length_b   1.000
_cell.length_c   1.000
_cell.angle_alpha   90.00
_cell.angle_beta   90.00
_cell.angle_gamma   90.00
#
_symmetry.space_group_name_H-M   'P 1'
#
loop_
_entity.id
_entity.type
_entity.pdbx_description
1 polymer ?
#
loop_
_entity_poly.entity_id
_entity_poly.type
_entity_poly.pdbx_seq_one_letter_code
_entity_poly.pdbx_strand_id
1 'polypeptide(L)'
;MGTTLDGRDHGPPDAPGRRTRLDTELVRRGLARSREHAADLITSGNVRVDGRPVCKPASRVAAGDVCEVDSPGPEFVSRGGHKLAGALEAFGPLGLTVDGRRCLDAGASTGGFTDVPLRAGARQVVAVDVGHDQLVAELRDNPAVDVHERTHVRDLRPTQVGGAVDLLVADLSFISLATVLPALAGLVRPGGDLVVLVKPQFEVGRSRLGKGGVVRELALRHDAVRTVAVAAGDVGLGVAGATVSPLPGPAGNTEYFLWLRADAPPWDDTTLAALDPPGSPKETSL
;
A
#
# COMPACT_ATOMS: atom_id res chain seq x y z
N MET A 1 -16.72 63.65 -21.53
CA MET A 1 -17.11 62.47 -22.32
C MET A 1 -16.72 61.24 -21.51
N GLY A 2 -17.69 60.61 -20.85
CA GLY A 2 -17.54 59.25 -20.29
C GLY A 2 -17.49 58.22 -21.43
N THR A 3 -17.21 56.94 -21.26
CA THR A 3 -16.93 56.12 -20.07
C THR A 3 -16.51 54.78 -20.68
N THR A 4 -15.40 54.22 -20.20
CA THR A 4 -14.98 52.83 -20.43
C THR A 4 -15.93 51.88 -19.70
N LEU A 5 -16.35 50.77 -20.34
CA LEU A 5 -16.77 49.57 -19.61
C LEU A 5 -16.22 48.33 -20.33
N ASP A 6 -15.24 47.75 -19.66
CA ASP A 6 -14.64 46.43 -19.88
C ASP A 6 -15.54 45.41 -19.17
N GLY A 7 -16.09 44.46 -19.93
CA GLY A 7 -17.00 43.44 -19.42
C GLY A 7 -16.23 42.22 -18.93
N ARG A 8 -16.05 42.11 -17.61
CA ARG A 8 -15.73 40.83 -16.95
C ARG A 8 -16.99 40.27 -16.31
N ASP A 9 -17.44 39.17 -16.89
CA ASP A 9 -18.57 38.37 -16.45
C ASP A 9 -18.21 37.64 -15.14
N HIS A 10 -18.73 38.13 -14.02
CA HIS A 10 -18.70 37.42 -12.76
C HIS A 10 -19.97 36.57 -12.66
N GLY A 11 -19.81 35.26 -12.85
CA GLY A 11 -20.86 34.28 -12.59
C GLY A 11 -21.44 34.41 -11.17
N PRO A 12 -22.70 33.97 -10.97
CA PRO A 12 -23.45 34.28 -9.74
C PRO A 12 -22.77 33.68 -8.50
N PRO A 13 -22.84 34.35 -7.34
CA PRO A 13 -22.35 33.81 -6.08
C PRO A 13 -23.12 32.52 -5.70
N ASP A 14 -22.37 31.49 -5.32
CA ASP A 14 -22.86 30.16 -4.94
C ASP A 14 -23.91 30.26 -3.81
N ALA A 15 -25.08 29.63 -3.98
CA ALA A 15 -26.19 29.72 -3.03
C ALA A 15 -25.83 29.10 -1.66
N PRO A 16 -26.06 29.80 -0.53
CA PRO A 16 -25.77 29.26 0.80
C PRO A 16 -26.74 28.12 1.13
N GLY A 17 -26.23 26.89 1.19
CA GLY A 17 -26.99 25.71 1.64
C GLY A 17 -26.76 24.40 0.87
N ARG A 18 -26.07 24.42 -0.27
CA ARG A 18 -25.80 23.18 -1.02
C ARG A 18 -24.67 22.39 -0.35
N ARG A 19 -25.01 21.27 0.30
CA ARG A 19 -24.01 20.35 0.87
C ARG A 19 -23.54 19.34 -0.18
N THR A 20 -22.23 19.32 -0.42
CA THR A 20 -21.54 18.40 -1.34
C THR A 20 -20.86 17.29 -0.56
N ARG A 21 -20.47 16.21 -1.26
CA ARG A 21 -19.63 15.18 -0.65
C ARG A 21 -18.22 15.73 -0.44
N LEU A 22 -17.59 15.39 0.68
CA LEU A 22 -16.25 15.85 1.03
C LEU A 22 -15.21 15.47 -0.04
N ASP A 23 -15.27 14.25 -0.59
CA ASP A 23 -14.39 13.84 -1.68
C ASP A 23 -14.48 14.75 -2.92
N THR A 24 -15.68 15.13 -3.33
CA THR A 24 -15.92 16.09 -4.41
C THR A 24 -15.46 17.50 -4.03
N GLU A 25 -15.71 17.91 -2.79
CA GLU A 25 -15.38 19.25 -2.31
C GLU A 25 -13.86 19.48 -2.22
N LEU A 26 -13.09 18.48 -1.77
CA LEU A 26 -11.62 18.57 -1.73
C LEU A 26 -11.03 18.76 -3.13
N VAL A 27 -11.55 18.05 -4.14
CA VAL A 27 -11.13 18.23 -5.53
C VAL A 27 -11.49 19.62 -6.04
N ARG A 28 -12.73 20.07 -5.79
CA ARG A 28 -13.20 21.41 -6.19
C ARG A 28 -12.30 22.51 -5.63
N ARG A 29 -11.82 22.34 -4.39
CA ARG A 29 -10.94 23.30 -3.69
C ARG A 29 -9.45 23.16 -4.04
N GLY A 30 -9.08 22.22 -4.92
CA GLY A 30 -7.69 21.96 -5.27
C GLY A 30 -6.87 21.31 -4.15
N LEU A 31 -7.54 20.79 -3.10
CA LEU A 31 -6.92 20.10 -1.97
C LEU A 31 -6.65 18.62 -2.27
N ALA A 32 -7.16 18.10 -3.40
CA ALA A 32 -6.90 16.76 -3.90
C ALA A 32 -6.89 16.76 -5.44
N ARG A 33 -6.02 15.95 -6.04
CA ARG A 33 -5.82 15.89 -7.50
C ARG A 33 -6.93 15.12 -8.25
N SER A 34 -7.63 14.22 -7.56
CA SER A 34 -8.76 13.45 -8.11
C SER A 34 -9.72 13.05 -6.99
N ARG A 35 -10.94 12.60 -7.32
CA ARG A 35 -11.90 12.12 -6.29
C ARG A 35 -11.40 10.89 -5.55
N GLU A 36 -10.63 10.06 -6.24
CA GLU A 36 -10.04 8.84 -5.67
C GLU A 36 -8.92 9.21 -4.70
N HIS A 37 -8.05 10.14 -5.08
CA HIS A 37 -7.05 10.73 -4.19
C HIS A 37 -7.71 11.42 -2.98
N ALA A 38 -8.80 12.16 -3.17
CA ALA A 38 -9.56 12.76 -2.07
C ALA A 38 -10.12 11.69 -1.12
N ALA A 39 -10.68 10.60 -1.65
CA ALA A 39 -11.19 9.50 -0.83
C ALA A 39 -10.07 8.84 -0.02
N ASP A 40 -8.87 8.72 -0.58
CA ASP A 40 -7.69 8.19 0.09
C ASP A 40 -7.22 9.09 1.23
N LEU A 41 -7.10 10.40 1.02
CA LEU A 41 -6.75 11.37 2.05
C LEU A 41 -7.76 11.32 3.21
N ILE A 42 -9.05 11.29 2.89
CA ILE A 42 -10.12 11.23 3.88
C ILE A 42 -10.03 9.93 4.67
N THR A 43 -10.00 8.76 4.01
CA THR A 43 -9.99 7.46 4.71
C THR A 43 -8.71 7.21 5.50
N SER A 44 -7.61 7.86 5.15
CA SER A 44 -6.33 7.79 5.87
C SER A 44 -6.26 8.71 7.09
N GLY A 45 -7.34 9.46 7.39
CA GLY A 45 -7.41 10.36 8.54
C GLY A 45 -6.68 11.69 8.33
N ASN A 46 -6.28 12.00 7.10
CA ASN A 46 -5.49 13.17 6.76
C ASN A 46 -6.36 14.39 6.44
N VAL A 47 -7.68 14.33 6.68
CA VAL A 47 -8.60 15.43 6.37
C VAL A 47 -9.31 15.87 7.62
N ARG A 48 -9.28 17.18 7.87
CA ARG A 48 -10.05 17.84 8.92
C ARG A 48 -11.12 18.73 8.30
N VAL A 49 -12.30 18.72 8.90
CA VAL A 49 -13.37 19.67 8.62
C VAL A 49 -13.69 20.41 9.91
N ASP A 50 -13.57 21.74 9.90
CA ASP A 50 -13.70 22.61 11.08
C ASP A 50 -12.86 22.11 12.26
N GLY A 51 -11.61 21.72 11.98
CA GLY A 51 -10.64 21.24 12.97
C GLY A 51 -10.87 19.79 13.45
N ARG A 52 -11.89 19.07 12.94
CA ARG A 52 -12.19 17.68 13.33
C ARG A 52 -11.80 16.69 12.25
N PRO A 53 -11.11 15.57 12.57
CA PRO A 53 -10.77 14.55 11.59
C PRO A 53 -12.04 13.90 11.02
N VAL A 54 -12.08 13.72 9.70
CA VAL A 54 -13.18 13.07 8.98
C VAL A 54 -12.65 11.93 8.15
N CYS A 55 -13.15 10.71 8.39
CA CYS A 55 -12.65 9.49 7.71
C CYS A 55 -13.62 8.90 6.67
N LYS A 56 -14.71 9.61 6.33
CA LYS A 56 -15.74 9.12 5.41
C LYS A 56 -15.83 10.02 4.16
N PRO A 57 -15.45 9.52 2.96
CA PRO A 57 -15.45 10.31 1.71
C PRO A 57 -16.81 10.92 1.37
N ALA A 58 -17.88 10.21 1.72
CA ALA A 58 -19.26 10.63 1.48
C ALA A 58 -19.83 11.60 2.53
N SER A 59 -19.04 12.04 3.52
CA SER A 59 -19.45 13.06 4.48
C SER A 59 -19.91 14.32 3.76
N ARG A 60 -20.98 14.94 4.27
CA ARG A 60 -21.56 16.13 3.64
C ARG A 60 -20.98 17.39 4.25
N VAL A 61 -20.38 18.24 3.42
CA VAL A 61 -19.81 19.53 3.82
C VAL A 61 -20.49 20.67 3.07
N ALA A 62 -20.63 21.82 3.72
CA ALA A 62 -21.09 23.05 3.08
C ALA A 62 -19.91 23.79 2.44
N ALA A 63 -20.21 24.69 1.50
CA ALA A 63 -19.19 25.51 0.84
C ALA A 63 -18.36 26.36 1.82
N GLY A 64 -18.92 26.71 2.98
CA GLY A 64 -18.25 27.51 4.02
C GLY A 64 -17.48 26.72 5.07
N ASP A 65 -17.63 25.38 5.13
CA ASP A 65 -16.92 24.56 6.12
C ASP A 65 -15.42 24.61 5.81
N VAL A 66 -14.55 24.78 6.82
CA VAL A 66 -13.10 24.84 6.64
C VAL A 66 -12.57 23.41 6.44
N CYS A 67 -12.03 23.12 5.26
CA CYS A 67 -11.46 21.81 4.95
C CYS A 67 -9.94 21.91 4.87
N GLU A 68 -9.25 21.13 5.68
CA GLU A 68 -7.80 21.07 5.74
C GLU A 68 -7.33 19.65 5.43
N VAL A 69 -6.20 19.54 4.73
CA VAL A 69 -5.54 18.27 4.49
C VAL A 69 -4.21 18.30 5.24
N ASP A 70 -4.10 17.50 6.30
CA ASP A 70 -2.85 17.27 7.01
C ASP A 70 -1.89 16.59 6.02
N SER A 71 -0.79 17.25 5.64
CA SER A 71 0.20 16.70 4.71
C SER A 71 1.08 15.69 5.45
N PRO A 72 0.92 14.37 5.23
CA PRO A 72 1.70 13.36 5.93
C PRO A 72 2.91 13.03 5.06
N GLY A 73 4.00 13.79 5.20
CA GLY A 73 5.23 13.49 4.47
C GLY A 73 5.09 13.43 2.94
N PRO A 74 5.95 12.70 2.22
CA PRO A 74 5.90 12.64 0.76
C PRO A 74 4.60 11.98 0.30
N GLU A 75 3.80 12.72 -0.48
CA GLU A 75 2.58 12.20 -1.08
C GLU A 75 2.95 11.11 -2.12
N PHE A 76 2.63 9.86 -1.81
CA PHE A 76 2.73 8.74 -2.76
C PHE A 76 1.48 8.67 -3.64
N VAL A 77 1.63 8.08 -4.83
CA VAL A 77 0.55 7.94 -5.81
C VAL A 77 -0.65 7.12 -5.31
N SER A 78 -0.50 6.35 -4.23
CA SER A 78 -1.59 5.59 -3.60
C SER A 78 -1.34 5.28 -2.12
N ARG A 79 -2.38 4.78 -1.44
CA ARG A 79 -2.28 4.22 -0.08
C ARG A 79 -1.23 3.12 0.04
N GLY A 80 -1.01 2.35 -1.04
CA GLY A 80 0.01 1.32 -1.08
C GLY A 80 1.40 1.88 -0.78
N GLY A 81 1.75 3.04 -1.34
CA GLY A 81 3.05 3.66 -1.10
C GLY A 81 3.31 3.95 0.39
N HIS A 82 2.31 4.47 1.10
CA HIS A 82 2.42 4.72 2.54
C HIS A 82 2.63 3.43 3.36
N LYS A 83 2.03 2.32 2.93
CA LYS A 83 2.23 1.02 3.58
C LYS A 83 3.66 0.54 3.44
N LEU A 84 4.17 0.51 2.19
CA LEU A 84 5.53 0.06 1.92
C LEU A 84 6.58 0.99 2.55
N ALA A 85 6.36 2.31 2.52
CA ALA A 85 7.25 3.26 3.17
C ALA A 85 7.39 2.98 4.67
N GLY A 86 6.29 2.71 5.38
CA GLY A 86 6.34 2.33 6.80
C GLY A 86 7.03 0.98 7.04
N ALA A 87 6.90 0.02 6.11
CA ALA A 87 7.64 -1.23 6.19
C ALA A 87 9.16 -1.02 6.03
N LEU A 88 9.57 -0.21 5.05
CA LEU A 88 10.99 0.12 4.84
C LEU A 88 11.57 0.91 6.02
N GLU A 89 10.79 1.82 6.63
CA GLU A 89 11.19 2.53 7.85
C GLU A 89 11.39 1.56 9.03
N ALA A 90 10.51 0.57 9.19
CA ALA A 90 10.62 -0.44 10.25
C ALA A 90 11.81 -1.39 10.03
N PHE A 91 12.10 -1.75 8.78
CA PHE A 91 13.16 -2.71 8.44
C PHE A 91 14.54 -2.06 8.19
N GLY A 92 14.60 -0.77 7.90
CA GLY A 92 15.85 -0.03 7.68
C GLY A 92 16.86 -0.18 8.83
N PRO A 93 16.45 0.04 10.11
CA PRO A 93 17.31 -0.18 11.27
C PRO A 93 17.80 -1.63 11.43
N LEU A 94 17.09 -2.60 10.83
CA LEU A 94 17.47 -4.01 10.84
C LEU A 94 18.41 -4.38 9.67
N GLY A 95 18.71 -3.43 8.78
CA GLY A 95 19.67 -3.59 7.68
C GLY A 95 19.07 -3.72 6.29
N LEU A 96 17.76 -3.53 6.11
CA LEU A 96 17.17 -3.48 4.77
C LEU A 96 17.53 -2.16 4.08
N THR A 97 18.05 -2.23 2.85
CA THR A 97 18.43 -1.06 2.05
C THR A 97 17.82 -1.12 0.66
N VAL A 98 17.52 0.03 0.05
CA VAL A 98 16.97 0.09 -1.33
C VAL A 98 17.92 0.80 -2.31
N ASP A 99 18.75 1.72 -1.83
CA ASP A 99 19.61 2.54 -2.68
C ASP A 99 20.47 1.72 -3.65
N GLY A 100 20.49 2.14 -4.92
CA GLY A 100 21.22 1.50 -6.01
C GLY A 100 20.68 0.14 -6.47
N ARG A 101 19.65 -0.41 -5.82
CA ARG A 101 19.15 -1.76 -6.10
C ARG A 101 18.22 -1.82 -7.31
N ARG A 102 18.21 -2.97 -7.96
CA ARG A 102 17.16 -3.36 -8.90
C ARG A 102 16.00 -3.97 -8.13
N CYS A 103 14.82 -3.38 -8.26
CA CYS A 103 13.63 -3.81 -7.54
C CYS A 103 12.58 -4.43 -8.49
N LEU A 104 11.72 -5.29 -7.95
CA LEU A 104 10.48 -5.72 -8.61
C LEU A 104 9.29 -5.40 -7.72
N ASP A 105 8.26 -4.80 -8.30
CA ASP A 105 6.96 -4.58 -7.68
C ASP A 105 5.94 -5.59 -8.24
N ALA A 106 5.55 -6.55 -7.40
CA ALA A 106 4.58 -7.59 -7.73
C ALA A 106 3.17 -7.15 -7.31
N GLY A 107 2.36 -6.75 -8.30
CA GLY A 107 1.03 -6.17 -8.08
C GLY A 107 1.07 -4.64 -8.08
N ALA A 108 1.74 -4.05 -9.07
CA ALA A 108 2.06 -2.62 -9.08
C ALA A 108 0.84 -1.70 -9.04
N SER A 109 -0.28 -2.11 -9.63
CA SER A 109 -1.53 -1.38 -9.73
C SER A 109 -1.32 0.08 -10.14
N THR A 110 -1.72 1.06 -9.33
CA THR A 110 -1.50 2.48 -9.60
C THR A 110 -0.06 2.96 -9.40
N GLY A 111 0.80 2.13 -8.81
CA GLY A 111 2.25 2.34 -8.70
C GLY A 111 2.78 2.73 -7.33
N GLY A 112 1.99 2.57 -6.26
CA GLY A 112 2.43 2.95 -4.91
C GLY A 112 3.70 2.21 -4.47
N PHE A 113 3.77 0.91 -4.75
CA PHE A 113 4.93 0.07 -4.43
C PHE A 113 6.07 0.22 -5.45
N THR A 114 5.81 0.84 -6.60
CA THR A 114 6.82 1.19 -7.61
C THR A 114 7.50 2.52 -7.26
N ASP A 115 6.72 3.50 -6.82
CA ASP A 115 7.16 4.86 -6.47
C ASP A 115 8.11 4.85 -5.25
N VAL A 116 7.78 4.05 -4.23
CA VAL A 116 8.55 4.02 -2.97
C VAL A 116 10.02 3.61 -3.20
N PRO A 117 10.34 2.49 -3.87
CA PRO A 117 11.73 2.14 -4.15
C PRO A 117 12.46 3.16 -5.02
N LEU A 118 11.79 3.74 -6.03
CA LEU A 118 12.38 4.79 -6.88
C LEU A 118 12.82 5.99 -6.04
N ARG A 119 11.94 6.50 -5.16
CA ARG A 119 12.27 7.61 -4.26
C ARG A 119 13.34 7.24 -3.22
N ALA A 120 13.44 5.96 -2.88
CA ALA A 120 14.47 5.43 -1.99
C ALA A 120 15.80 5.11 -2.69
N GLY A 121 15.97 5.49 -3.96
CA GLY A 121 17.23 5.39 -4.70
C GLY A 121 17.40 4.10 -5.52
N ALA A 122 16.34 3.31 -5.73
CA ALA A 122 16.41 2.15 -6.60
C ALA A 122 16.92 2.55 -8.01
N ARG A 123 17.90 1.80 -8.53
CA ARG A 123 18.44 2.01 -9.88
C ARG A 123 17.40 1.71 -10.96
N GLN A 124 16.52 0.75 -10.70
CA GLN A 124 15.47 0.32 -11.62
C GLN A 124 14.35 -0.35 -10.82
N VAL A 125 13.10 -0.20 -11.27
CA VAL A 125 11.96 -0.96 -10.75
C VAL A 125 11.24 -1.67 -11.91
N VAL A 126 11.06 -2.98 -11.79
CA VAL A 126 10.20 -3.76 -12.69
C VAL A 126 8.80 -3.77 -12.08
N ALA A 127 7.85 -3.10 -12.71
CA ALA A 127 6.46 -3.02 -12.27
C ALA A 127 5.63 -4.10 -12.95
N VAL A 128 5.17 -5.11 -12.21
CA VAL A 128 4.40 -6.24 -12.74
C VAL A 128 2.95 -6.15 -12.26
N ASP A 129 2.00 -6.23 -13.18
CA ASP A 129 0.58 -6.30 -12.84
C ASP A 129 -0.22 -7.21 -13.78
N VAL A 130 -1.30 -7.80 -13.26
CA VAL A 130 -2.25 -8.60 -14.05
C VAL A 130 -3.25 -7.74 -14.81
N GLY A 131 -3.49 -6.51 -14.35
CA GLY A 131 -4.30 -5.50 -14.99
C GLY A 131 -3.61 -4.88 -16.21
N HIS A 132 -4.26 -3.88 -16.79
CA HIS A 132 -3.73 -3.06 -17.87
C HIS A 132 -4.02 -1.59 -17.60
N ASP A 133 -3.13 -0.71 -18.05
CA ASP A 133 -3.26 0.75 -17.98
C ASP A 133 -3.55 1.31 -16.56
N GLN A 134 -3.08 0.62 -15.52
CA GLN A 134 -3.32 1.04 -14.12
C GLN A 134 -2.25 1.99 -13.59
N LEU A 135 -0.99 1.78 -14.01
CA LEU A 135 0.15 2.58 -13.54
C LEU A 135 0.02 4.02 -14.05
N VAL A 136 0.18 4.99 -13.14
CA VAL A 136 0.12 6.42 -13.48
C VAL A 136 1.20 6.82 -14.49
N ALA A 137 0.89 7.82 -15.32
CA ALA A 137 1.74 8.21 -16.45
C ALA A 137 3.16 8.59 -16.01
N GLU A 138 3.30 9.29 -14.88
CA GLU A 138 4.59 9.74 -14.37
C GLU A 138 5.53 8.58 -14.02
N LEU A 139 4.98 7.45 -13.54
CA LEU A 139 5.77 6.26 -13.27
C LEU A 139 6.00 5.42 -14.53
N ARG A 140 4.99 5.35 -15.41
CA ARG A 140 5.09 4.61 -16.68
C ARG A 140 6.15 5.20 -17.60
N ASP A 141 6.23 6.53 -17.67
CA ASP A 141 7.14 7.25 -18.56
C ASP A 141 8.53 7.42 -17.93
N ASN A 142 8.73 6.96 -16.69
CA ASN A 142 10.03 7.03 -16.02
C ASN A 142 10.99 5.99 -16.62
N PRO A 143 12.18 6.40 -17.12
CA PRO A 143 13.14 5.49 -17.76
C PRO A 143 13.73 4.43 -16.81
N ALA A 144 13.59 4.60 -15.49
CA ALA A 144 13.98 3.61 -14.51
C ALA A 144 12.89 2.56 -14.24
N VAL A 145 11.72 2.66 -14.86
CA VAL A 145 10.61 1.73 -14.67
C VAL A 145 10.43 0.85 -15.91
N ASP A 146 10.41 -0.47 -15.70
CA ASP A 146 10.12 -1.46 -16.72
C ASP A 146 8.74 -2.08 -16.43
N VAL A 147 7.76 -1.85 -17.31
CA VAL A 147 6.35 -2.16 -17.06
C VAL A 147 5.95 -3.47 -17.74
N HIS A 148 5.45 -4.41 -16.94
CA HIS A 148 4.97 -5.74 -17.36
C HIS A 148 3.50 -5.91 -16.97
N GLU A 149 2.60 -5.48 -17.85
CA GLU A 149 1.15 -5.63 -17.67
C GLU A 149 0.63 -6.97 -18.19
N ARG A 150 -0.62 -7.29 -17.84
CA ARG A 150 -1.29 -8.57 -18.20
C ARG A 150 -0.42 -9.79 -17.86
N THR A 151 0.37 -9.67 -16.79
CA THR A 151 1.40 -10.65 -16.43
C THR A 151 1.13 -11.16 -15.03
N HIS A 152 0.91 -12.47 -14.92
CA HIS A 152 0.70 -13.12 -13.63
C HIS A 152 2.02 -13.57 -13.04
N VAL A 153 2.30 -13.21 -11.77
CA VAL A 153 3.59 -13.46 -11.11
C VAL A 153 3.95 -14.96 -11.02
N ARG A 154 2.96 -15.86 -10.97
CA ARG A 154 3.19 -17.33 -11.00
C ARG A 154 3.91 -17.81 -12.27
N ASP A 155 3.68 -17.13 -13.38
CA ASP A 155 4.20 -17.53 -14.70
C ASP A 155 5.45 -16.72 -15.08
N LEU A 156 5.90 -15.84 -14.18
CA LEU A 156 7.00 -14.93 -14.41
C LEU A 156 8.33 -15.63 -14.14
N ARG A 157 9.29 -15.42 -15.04
CA ARG A 157 10.66 -15.91 -14.90
C ARG A 157 11.64 -14.74 -14.97
N PRO A 158 12.82 -14.83 -14.32
CA PRO A 158 13.83 -13.78 -14.38
C PRO A 158 14.14 -13.32 -15.81
N THR A 159 14.21 -14.24 -16.77
CA THR A 159 14.52 -13.93 -18.17
C THR A 159 13.48 -13.05 -18.86
N GLN A 160 12.23 -13.06 -18.40
CA GLN A 160 11.15 -12.22 -18.95
C GLN A 160 11.24 -10.77 -18.46
N VAL A 161 11.88 -10.56 -17.31
CA VAL A 161 12.03 -9.25 -16.66
C VAL A 161 13.49 -8.81 -16.62
N GLY A 162 14.32 -9.21 -17.59
CA GLY A 162 15.70 -8.73 -17.70
C GLY A 162 16.68 -9.22 -16.63
N GLY A 163 16.36 -10.31 -15.92
CA GLY A 163 17.20 -10.95 -14.91
C GLY A 163 16.57 -10.94 -13.51
N ALA A 164 17.28 -11.53 -12.56
CA ALA A 164 16.86 -11.51 -11.15
C ALA A 164 16.98 -10.10 -10.55
N VAL A 165 16.21 -9.82 -9.50
CA VAL A 165 16.23 -8.54 -8.77
C VAL A 165 16.93 -8.67 -7.42
N ASP A 166 17.36 -7.53 -6.87
CA ASP A 166 17.97 -7.43 -5.54
C ASP A 166 16.92 -7.36 -4.42
N LEU A 167 15.77 -6.73 -4.71
CA LEU A 167 14.65 -6.54 -3.80
C LEU A 167 13.34 -6.78 -4.54
N LEU A 168 12.45 -7.59 -3.98
CA LEU A 168 11.08 -7.75 -4.47
C LEU A 168 10.11 -7.23 -3.41
N VAL A 169 9.18 -6.37 -3.81
CA VAL A 169 8.05 -5.92 -2.98
C VAL A 169 6.76 -6.50 -3.55
N ALA A 170 5.83 -6.94 -2.72
CA ALA A 170 4.59 -7.56 -3.20
C ALA A 170 3.34 -7.07 -2.45
N ASP A 171 2.35 -6.56 -3.20
CA ASP A 171 1.02 -6.17 -2.73
C ASP A 171 -0.08 -6.89 -3.54
N LEU A 172 -0.17 -8.21 -3.37
CA LEU A 172 -1.09 -9.03 -4.16
C LEU A 172 -2.48 -9.13 -3.52
N SER A 173 -3.53 -9.20 -4.35
CA SER A 173 -4.91 -9.34 -3.90
C SER A 173 -5.57 -10.56 -4.53
N PHE A 174 -6.55 -11.14 -3.83
CA PHE A 174 -7.33 -12.31 -4.30
C PHE A 174 -6.51 -13.59 -4.52
N ILE A 175 -5.32 -13.66 -3.94
CA ILE A 175 -4.38 -14.77 -4.04
C ILE A 175 -3.64 -14.93 -2.72
N SER A 176 -3.39 -16.17 -2.31
CA SER A 176 -2.56 -16.46 -1.14
C SER A 176 -1.08 -16.32 -1.50
N LEU A 177 -0.30 -15.64 -0.66
CA LEU A 177 1.15 -15.52 -0.83
C LEU A 177 1.83 -16.90 -0.82
N ALA A 178 1.36 -17.85 -0.01
CA ALA A 178 1.90 -19.21 0.02
C ALA A 178 1.90 -19.88 -1.37
N THR A 179 0.90 -19.57 -2.20
CA THR A 179 0.79 -20.15 -3.56
C THR A 179 1.74 -19.52 -4.58
N VAL A 180 2.26 -18.32 -4.31
CA VAL A 180 3.10 -17.57 -5.25
C VAL A 180 4.54 -17.40 -4.78
N LEU A 181 4.83 -17.64 -3.50
CA LEU A 181 6.17 -17.55 -2.93
C LEU A 181 7.23 -18.33 -3.72
N PRO A 182 6.98 -19.55 -4.26
CA PRO A 182 7.97 -20.22 -5.10
C PRO A 182 8.36 -19.41 -6.34
N ALA A 183 7.40 -18.77 -6.99
CA ALA A 183 7.67 -17.92 -8.15
C ALA A 183 8.37 -16.62 -7.76
N LEU A 184 7.92 -15.97 -6.67
CA LEU A 184 8.53 -14.74 -6.17
C LEU A 184 9.99 -14.96 -5.74
N ALA A 185 10.27 -16.05 -5.01
CA ALA A 185 11.62 -16.42 -4.60
C ALA A 185 12.54 -16.65 -5.80
N GLY A 186 12.02 -17.27 -6.88
CA GLY A 186 12.76 -17.48 -8.12
C GLY A 186 13.11 -16.21 -8.90
N LEU A 187 12.48 -15.07 -8.59
CA LEU A 187 12.76 -13.77 -9.22
C LEU A 187 13.87 -12.99 -8.52
N VAL A 188 14.24 -13.38 -7.30
CA VAL A 188 15.24 -12.69 -6.49
C VAL A 188 16.58 -13.41 -6.59
N ARG A 189 17.67 -12.65 -6.70
CA ARG A 189 19.02 -13.25 -6.74
C ARG A 189 19.35 -13.91 -5.39
N PRO A 190 20.34 -14.82 -5.34
CA PRO A 190 20.87 -15.30 -4.06
C PRO A 190 21.25 -14.14 -3.13
N GLY A 191 20.76 -14.20 -1.89
CA GLY A 191 20.96 -13.16 -0.87
C GLY A 191 20.21 -11.84 -1.14
N GLY A 192 19.26 -11.80 -2.07
CA GLY A 192 18.33 -10.69 -2.21
C GLY A 192 17.17 -10.78 -1.22
N ASP A 193 16.39 -9.71 -1.16
CA ASP A 193 15.35 -9.50 -0.16
C ASP A 193 13.94 -9.56 -0.79
N LEU A 194 12.97 -10.07 -0.03
CA LEU A 194 11.55 -9.97 -0.36
C LEU A 194 10.82 -9.24 0.77
N VAL A 195 9.98 -8.27 0.43
CA VAL A 195 9.08 -7.58 1.37
C VAL A 195 7.66 -7.79 0.89
N VAL A 196 6.93 -8.69 1.54
CA VAL A 196 5.60 -9.14 1.10
C VAL A 196 4.52 -8.68 2.07
N LEU A 197 3.41 -8.15 1.53
CA LEU A 197 2.25 -7.74 2.31
C LEU A 197 1.27 -8.90 2.49
N VAL A 198 1.28 -9.48 3.69
CA VAL A 198 0.32 -10.49 4.13
C VAL A 198 -1.04 -9.85 4.41
N LYS A 199 -2.05 -10.33 3.70
CA LYS A 199 -3.44 -9.90 3.82
C LYS A 199 -4.29 -11.05 4.36
N PRO A 200 -4.58 -11.10 5.67
CA PRO A 200 -5.27 -12.24 6.28
C PRO A 200 -6.53 -12.68 5.55
N GLN A 201 -7.30 -11.74 4.99
CA GLN A 201 -8.52 -12.02 4.22
C GLN A 201 -8.32 -12.87 2.97
N PHE A 202 -7.08 -13.00 2.46
CA PHE A 202 -6.74 -13.85 1.32
C PHE A 202 -6.02 -15.14 1.75
N GLU A 203 -5.61 -15.27 3.01
CA GLU A 203 -4.88 -16.42 3.54
C GLU A 203 -5.78 -17.39 4.33
N VAL A 204 -6.73 -16.89 5.12
CA VAL A 204 -7.53 -17.73 6.04
C VAL A 204 -8.61 -18.57 5.34
N GLY A 205 -8.83 -18.37 4.03
CA GLY A 205 -9.86 -19.08 3.26
C GLY A 205 -11.28 -18.56 3.50
N ARG A 206 -12.18 -18.79 2.53
CA ARG A 206 -13.51 -18.14 2.47
C ARG A 206 -14.43 -18.44 3.65
N SER A 207 -14.35 -19.63 4.24
CA SER A 207 -15.21 -20.04 5.38
C SER A 207 -14.90 -19.32 6.68
N ARG A 208 -13.72 -18.70 6.79
CA ARG A 208 -13.23 -18.01 7.99
C ARG A 208 -13.30 -16.48 7.87
N LEU A 209 -13.97 -15.96 6.84
CA LEU A 209 -14.18 -14.52 6.64
C LEU A 209 -15.45 -14.04 7.37
N GLY A 210 -15.31 -13.02 8.21
CA GLY A 210 -16.44 -12.35 8.84
C GLY A 210 -17.27 -11.50 7.86
N LYS A 211 -18.36 -10.90 8.35
CA LYS A 211 -19.17 -9.95 7.55
C LYS A 211 -18.28 -8.85 6.96
N GLY A 212 -18.43 -8.64 5.65
CA GLY A 212 -17.66 -7.65 4.87
C GLY A 212 -16.27 -8.11 4.42
N GLY A 213 -15.91 -9.38 4.58
CA GLY A 213 -14.59 -9.89 4.19
C GLY A 213 -13.47 -9.41 5.13
N VAL A 214 -13.81 -9.09 6.38
CA VAL A 214 -12.86 -8.58 7.39
C VAL A 214 -12.53 -9.66 8.41
N VAL A 215 -11.24 -9.93 8.59
CA VAL A 215 -10.71 -10.85 9.61
C VAL A 215 -10.49 -10.08 10.91
N ARG A 216 -11.38 -10.30 11.89
CA ARG A 216 -11.35 -9.59 13.18
C ARG A 216 -10.61 -10.37 14.27
N GLU A 217 -10.69 -11.69 14.23
CA GLU A 217 -10.08 -12.55 15.25
C GLU A 217 -8.56 -12.49 15.17
N LEU A 218 -7.91 -12.22 16.30
CA LEU A 218 -6.46 -12.10 16.38
C LEU A 218 -5.78 -13.41 15.97
N ALA A 219 -6.26 -14.54 16.49
CA ALA A 219 -5.75 -15.88 16.15
C ALA A 219 -5.77 -16.16 14.63
N LEU A 220 -6.82 -15.73 13.92
CA LEU A 220 -6.89 -15.89 12.46
C LEU A 220 -5.89 -15.00 11.71
N ARG A 221 -5.62 -13.80 12.23
CA ARG A 221 -4.60 -12.92 11.66
C ARG A 221 -3.20 -13.47 11.89
N HIS A 222 -2.93 -14.00 13.08
CA HIS A 222 -1.68 -14.71 13.39
C HIS A 222 -1.50 -15.96 12.52
N ASP A 223 -2.55 -16.78 12.36
CA ASP A 223 -2.55 -17.96 11.49
C ASP A 223 -2.18 -17.61 10.05
N ALA A 224 -2.70 -16.50 9.53
CA ALA A 224 -2.33 -16.00 8.20
C ALA A 224 -0.84 -15.65 8.08
N VAL A 225 -0.28 -14.91 9.07
CA VAL A 225 1.14 -14.55 9.07
C VAL A 225 2.02 -15.80 9.18
N ARG A 226 1.70 -16.71 10.11
CA ARG A 226 2.40 -17.98 10.29
C ARG A 226 2.37 -18.81 9.01
N THR A 227 1.21 -18.92 8.36
CA THR A 227 1.06 -19.68 7.11
C THR A 227 2.01 -19.18 6.03
N VAL A 228 2.10 -17.87 5.82
CA VAL A 228 3.00 -17.28 4.82
C VAL A 228 4.46 -17.45 5.23
N ALA A 229 4.79 -17.27 6.51
CA ALA A 229 6.15 -17.43 7.02
C ALA A 229 6.66 -18.87 6.90
N VAL A 230 5.82 -19.87 7.19
CA VAL A 230 6.15 -21.29 7.00
C VAL A 230 6.32 -21.62 5.52
N ALA A 231 5.41 -21.15 4.66
CA ALA A 231 5.54 -21.34 3.21
C ALA A 231 6.80 -20.68 2.62
N ALA A 232 7.31 -19.60 3.23
CA ALA A 232 8.59 -19.02 2.88
C ALA A 232 9.75 -19.97 3.22
N GLY A 233 9.67 -20.65 4.37
CA GLY A 233 10.62 -21.70 4.76
C GLY A 233 10.70 -22.85 3.75
N ASP A 234 9.57 -23.28 3.20
CA ASP A 234 9.49 -24.35 2.20
C ASP A 234 10.23 -24.01 0.89
N VAL A 235 10.45 -22.72 0.61
CA VAL A 235 11.21 -22.23 -0.55
C VAL A 235 12.62 -21.73 -0.19
N GLY A 236 13.08 -22.05 1.03
CA GLY A 236 14.43 -21.73 1.49
C GLY A 236 14.62 -20.28 1.97
N LEU A 237 13.54 -19.61 2.38
CA LEU A 237 13.59 -18.25 2.94
C LEU A 237 13.29 -18.26 4.45
N GLY A 238 14.09 -17.52 5.22
CA GLY A 238 13.77 -17.18 6.61
C GLY A 238 13.05 -15.83 6.73
N VAL A 239 12.72 -15.44 7.95
CA VAL A 239 12.06 -14.15 8.27
C VAL A 239 13.04 -13.23 9.01
N ALA A 240 13.50 -12.19 8.33
CA ALA A 240 14.41 -11.18 8.89
C ALA A 240 13.67 -10.10 9.69
N GLY A 241 12.38 -9.89 9.40
CA GLY A 241 11.55 -8.94 10.13
C GLY A 241 10.07 -9.12 9.82
N ALA A 242 9.23 -8.73 10.78
CA ALA A 242 7.78 -8.66 10.61
C ALA A 242 7.26 -7.36 11.24
N THR A 243 6.28 -6.71 10.60
CA THR A 243 5.65 -5.52 11.15
C THR A 243 4.19 -5.41 10.70
N VAL A 244 3.39 -4.62 11.41
CA VAL A 244 2.01 -4.30 11.02
C VAL A 244 2.05 -3.18 9.98
N SER A 245 1.24 -3.29 8.92
CA SER A 245 1.06 -2.19 7.97
C SER A 245 0.50 -0.94 8.70
N PRO A 246 1.07 0.25 8.48
CA PRO A 246 0.63 1.48 9.16
C PRO A 246 -0.79 1.88 8.76
N LEU A 247 -1.28 1.40 7.62
CA LEU A 247 -2.65 1.62 7.15
C LEU A 247 -3.38 0.29 6.99
N PRO A 248 -4.66 0.20 7.41
CA PRO A 248 -5.47 -0.98 7.15
C PRO A 248 -5.84 -1.06 5.65
N GLY A 249 -6.23 -2.25 5.19
CA GLY A 249 -6.82 -2.45 3.87
C GLY A 249 -8.12 -1.64 3.68
N PRO A 250 -8.63 -1.50 2.44
CA PRO A 250 -9.82 -0.67 2.16
C PRO A 250 -11.07 -1.03 2.97
N ALA A 251 -11.25 -2.31 3.28
CA ALA A 251 -12.36 -2.81 4.10
C ALA A 251 -12.07 -2.77 5.62
N GLY A 252 -10.91 -2.26 6.04
CA GLY A 252 -10.48 -2.21 7.44
C GLY A 252 -9.72 -3.44 7.94
N ASN A 253 -9.24 -4.32 7.05
CA ASN A 253 -8.38 -5.44 7.45
C ASN A 253 -7.03 -4.92 7.95
N THR A 254 -6.56 -5.45 9.09
CA THR A 254 -5.15 -5.32 9.47
C THR A 254 -4.31 -6.20 8.56
N GLU A 255 -3.24 -5.63 8.02
CA GLU A 255 -2.32 -6.30 7.09
C GLU A 255 -0.90 -6.24 7.69
N TYR A 256 -0.02 -7.14 7.28
CA TYR A 256 1.29 -7.32 7.90
C TYR A 256 2.37 -7.44 6.82
N PHE A 257 3.55 -6.87 7.05
CA PHE A 257 4.70 -7.09 6.20
C PHE A 257 5.59 -8.18 6.77
N LEU A 258 6.08 -9.04 5.89
CA LEU A 258 7.20 -9.94 6.17
C LEU A 258 8.39 -9.54 5.29
N TRP A 259 9.55 -9.36 5.91
CA TRP A 259 10.83 -9.28 5.23
C TRP A 259 11.50 -10.66 5.25
N LEU A 260 11.69 -11.22 4.06
CA LEU A 260 12.19 -12.57 3.83
C LEU A 260 13.54 -12.52 3.12
N ARG A 261 14.46 -13.41 3.51
CA ARG A 261 15.77 -13.62 2.85
C ARG A 261 16.34 -14.99 3.20
N ALA A 262 17.23 -15.51 2.36
CA ALA A 262 17.71 -16.90 2.45
C ALA A 262 18.51 -17.23 3.72
N ASP A 263 19.22 -16.27 4.29
CA ASP A 263 20.06 -16.41 5.48
C ASP A 263 19.42 -15.85 6.76
N ALA A 264 18.14 -15.47 6.69
CA ALA A 264 17.37 -15.15 7.89
C ALA A 264 17.02 -16.41 8.70
N PRO A 265 16.77 -16.28 10.01
CA PRO A 265 16.31 -17.40 10.81
C PRO A 265 14.95 -17.93 10.33
N PRO A 266 14.63 -19.21 10.59
CA PRO A 266 13.27 -19.72 10.44
C PRO A 266 12.26 -18.90 11.25
N TRP A 267 10.99 -18.98 10.86
CA TRP A 267 9.91 -18.33 11.59
C TRP A 267 9.85 -18.77 13.07
N ASP A 268 9.73 -17.78 13.96
CA ASP A 268 9.49 -17.98 15.40
C ASP A 268 8.16 -17.35 15.80
N ASP A 269 7.25 -18.18 16.32
CA ASP A 269 5.93 -17.79 16.79
C ASP A 269 5.98 -16.74 17.92
N THR A 270 7.08 -16.61 18.65
CA THR A 270 7.23 -15.54 19.66
C THR A 270 7.15 -14.14 19.04
N THR A 271 7.39 -14.02 17.72
CA THR A 271 7.27 -12.77 16.95
C THR A 271 5.82 -12.28 16.86
N LEU A 272 4.82 -13.16 16.97
CA LEU A 272 3.40 -12.80 16.80
C LEU A 272 2.92 -11.77 17.81
N ALA A 273 3.38 -11.85 19.07
CA ALA A 273 2.99 -10.92 20.12
C ALA A 273 3.43 -9.48 19.82
N ALA A 274 4.52 -9.29 19.06
CA ALA A 274 4.97 -7.98 18.63
C ALA A 274 4.12 -7.38 17.49
N LEU A 275 3.30 -8.20 16.83
CA LEU A 275 2.41 -7.80 15.73
C LEU A 275 0.99 -7.45 16.22
N ASP A 276 0.73 -7.54 17.51
CA ASP A 276 -0.57 -7.24 18.07
C ASP A 276 -0.88 -5.74 17.98
N PRO A 277 -2.11 -5.36 17.58
CA PRO A 277 -2.54 -3.97 17.64
C PRO A 277 -2.43 -3.44 19.08
N PRO A 278 -2.13 -2.14 19.26
CA PRO A 278 -2.13 -1.51 20.58
C PRO A 278 -3.45 -1.75 21.32
N GLY A 279 -3.38 -2.25 22.56
CA GLY A 279 -4.56 -2.54 23.39
C GLY A 279 -5.16 -3.94 23.23
N SER A 280 -4.54 -4.83 22.46
CA SER A 280 -4.91 -6.26 22.45
C SER A 280 -4.65 -6.89 23.83
N PRO A 281 -5.53 -7.78 24.33
CA PRO A 281 -5.29 -8.46 25.60
C PRO A 281 -4.01 -9.30 25.46
N LYS A 282 -3.00 -9.00 26.28
CA LYS A 282 -1.81 -9.85 26.38
C LYS A 282 -2.26 -11.21 26.90
N GLU A 283 -2.10 -12.26 26.11
CA GLU A 283 -2.31 -13.62 26.61
C GLU A 283 -1.43 -13.80 27.85
N THR A 284 -2.08 -14.05 28.98
CA THR A 284 -1.38 -14.39 30.21
C THR A 284 -1.07 -15.87 30.08
N SER A 285 0.20 -16.22 29.87
CA SER A 285 0.62 -17.63 29.88
C SER A 285 0.14 -18.30 31.17
N LEU A 286 -0.54 -19.44 31.02
CA LEU A 286 -0.77 -20.42 32.08
C LEU A 286 0.49 -21.25 32.32
#